data_AF-A0A183NWQ5-F1
#
_entry.id   AF-A0A183NWQ5-F1
#
_cell.length_a   1.000
_cell.length_b   1.000
_cell.length_c   1.000
_cell.angle_alpha   90.00
_cell.angle_beta   90.00
_cell.angle_gamma   90.00
#
_symmetry.space_group_name_H-M   'P 1'
#
loop_
_entity.id
_entity.type
_entity.pdbx_description
1 polymer ?
#
loop_
_entity_poly.entity_id
_entity_poly.type
_entity_poly.pdbx_seq_one_letter_code
_entity_poly.pdbx_strand_id
1 'polypeptide(L)'
;MSNLVTGDRKNFLNLAKHWFHIERINPLKLHDENLLLGGFSLKSLLFSRDPNQTETNKLIIDVWNELIKLIDSQKIDPIVDSQWYLDETKEAMMRLQERKNIGKVVLIPKLKEKDAEEAVENTEKPTTDETSTNSTSK
;
A
#
# COMPACT_ATOMS: atom_id res chain seq x y z
N MET A 1 9.90 9.51 13.66
CA MET A 1 11.03 8.88 12.92
C MET A 1 10.42 8.16 11.74
N SER A 2 10.84 8.47 10.51
CA SER A 2 10.14 8.04 9.29
C SER A 2 10.47 6.59 8.97
N ASN A 3 9.49 5.68 9.08
CA ASN A 3 9.53 4.31 8.54
C ASN A 3 9.41 4.34 7.01
N LEU A 4 10.31 5.09 6.36
CA LEU A 4 10.43 5.09 4.92
C LEU A 4 11.27 3.87 4.55
N VAL A 5 10.64 2.83 3.98
CA VAL A 5 11.40 1.86 3.20
C VAL A 5 12.21 2.70 2.22
N THR A 6 13.53 2.55 2.21
CA THR A 6 14.38 3.31 1.30
C THR A 6 14.03 2.83 -0.09
N GLY A 7 13.02 3.45 -0.71
CA GLY A 7 12.66 3.23 -2.09
C GLY A 7 13.91 3.45 -2.92
N ASP A 8 14.20 2.49 -3.80
CA ASP A 8 15.39 2.40 -4.64
C ASP A 8 16.05 3.77 -4.89
N ARG A 9 17.05 4.14 -4.07
CA ARG A 9 17.88 5.33 -4.33
C ARG A 9 18.92 5.07 -5.42
N LYS A 10 18.52 4.34 -6.44
CA LYS A 10 19.25 4.07 -7.68
C LYS A 10 18.17 3.90 -8.73
N ASN A 11 18.08 4.81 -9.71
CA ASN A 11 17.82 4.49 -11.13
C ASN A 11 17.24 5.63 -11.99
N PHE A 12 17.91 6.78 -12.07
CA PHE A 12 17.82 7.54 -13.31
C PHE A 12 18.29 6.69 -14.52
N LEU A 13 19.23 5.76 -14.28
CA LEU A 13 19.71 4.81 -15.28
C LEU A 13 18.68 3.71 -15.61
N ASN A 14 18.03 3.05 -14.64
CA ASN A 14 16.95 2.12 -15.02
C ASN A 14 15.71 2.85 -15.55
N LEU A 15 15.44 4.10 -15.18
CA LEU A 15 14.38 4.90 -15.81
C LEU A 15 14.69 5.19 -17.28
N ALA A 16 15.93 5.58 -17.59
CA ALA A 16 16.40 5.74 -18.97
C ALA A 16 16.40 4.40 -19.73
N LYS A 17 16.87 3.30 -19.11
CA LYS A 17 16.77 1.95 -19.69
C LYS A 17 15.32 1.61 -20.00
N HIS A 18 14.39 1.91 -19.11
CA HIS A 18 12.97 1.73 -19.35
C HIS A 18 12.51 2.57 -20.53
N TRP A 19 12.87 3.86 -20.61
CA TRP A 19 12.52 4.75 -21.73
C TRP A 19 13.04 4.26 -23.08
N PHE A 20 14.25 3.69 -23.13
CA PHE A 20 14.79 3.05 -24.33
C PHE A 20 14.12 1.71 -24.67
N HIS A 21 13.53 1.01 -23.69
CA HIS A 21 12.78 -0.23 -23.87
C HIS A 21 11.27 -0.02 -24.04
N ILE A 22 10.77 1.22 -24.02
CA ILE A 22 9.38 1.49 -24.38
C ILE A 22 9.28 1.23 -25.88
N GLU A 23 8.75 0.05 -26.23
CA GLU A 23 8.45 -0.31 -27.60
C GLU A 23 7.51 0.73 -28.19
N ARG A 24 8.01 1.47 -29.20
CA ARG A 24 7.16 2.38 -29.96
C ARG A 24 6.30 1.54 -30.89
N ILE A 25 5.06 1.31 -30.47
CA ILE A 25 4.08 0.58 -31.26
C ILE A 25 3.61 1.49 -32.39
N ASN A 26 3.74 1.03 -33.64
CA ASN A 26 3.29 1.75 -34.82
C ASN A 26 1.78 1.52 -35.04
N PRO A 27 0.93 2.56 -35.07
CA PRO A 27 -0.50 2.42 -35.34
C PRO A 27 -0.83 1.69 -36.66
N LEU A 28 -0.01 1.86 -37.70
CA LEU A 28 -0.21 1.17 -38.98
C LEU A 28 -0.04 -0.34 -38.84
N LYS A 29 0.96 -0.77 -38.05
CA LYS A 29 1.19 -2.18 -37.77
C LYS A 29 0.03 -2.80 -36.98
N LEU A 30 -0.51 -2.08 -35.99
CA LEU A 30 -1.69 -2.53 -35.24
C LEU A 30 -2.90 -2.74 -36.17
N HIS A 31 -3.10 -1.84 -37.14
CA HIS A 31 -4.17 -1.96 -38.12
C HIS A 31 -3.95 -3.15 -39.06
N ASP A 32 -2.76 -3.25 -39.66
CA ASP A 32 -2.44 -4.29 -40.64
C ASP A 32 -2.46 -5.70 -40.01
N GLU A 33 -2.06 -5.81 -38.74
CA GLU A 33 -2.08 -7.07 -37.97
C GLU A 33 -3.40 -7.30 -37.21
N ASN A 34 -4.35 -6.36 -37.28
CA ASN A 34 -5.64 -6.39 -36.57
C ASN A 34 -5.49 -6.61 -35.05
N LEU A 35 -4.58 -5.85 -34.44
CA LEU A 35 -4.26 -5.90 -33.01
C LEU A 35 -4.85 -4.67 -32.29
N LEU A 36 -5.29 -4.87 -31.05
CA LEU A 36 -5.76 -3.81 -30.16
C LEU A 36 -4.73 -3.55 -29.05
N LEU A 37 -4.42 -2.28 -28.80
CA LEU A 37 -3.65 -1.84 -27.65
C LEU A 37 -4.53 -1.01 -26.72
N GLY A 38 -4.62 -1.41 -25.45
CA GLY A 38 -5.40 -0.71 -24.42
C GLY A 38 -4.64 -0.59 -23.11
N GLY A 39 -4.84 0.54 -22.42
CA GLY A 39 -4.37 0.77 -21.06
C GLY A 39 -5.54 0.87 -20.10
N PHE A 40 -5.39 0.32 -18.88
CA PHE A 40 -6.42 0.37 -17.85
C PHE A 40 -5.87 0.91 -16.53
N SER A 41 -6.58 1.86 -15.93
CA SER A 41 -6.24 2.43 -14.62
C SER A 41 -7.50 2.65 -13.78
N LEU A 42 -7.74 1.75 -12.83
CA LEU A 42 -8.89 1.84 -11.93
C LEU A 42 -8.87 3.14 -11.10
N LYS A 43 -7.68 3.60 -10.68
CA LYS A 43 -7.52 4.89 -9.98
C LYS A 43 -8.05 6.05 -10.82
N SER A 44 -7.70 6.07 -12.11
CA SER A 44 -8.14 7.14 -13.00
C SER A 44 -9.65 7.10 -13.21
N LEU A 45 -10.26 5.92 -13.22
CA LEU A 45 -11.71 5.77 -13.35
C LEU A 45 -12.46 6.19 -12.08
N LEU A 46 -11.97 5.78 -10.89
CA LEU A 46 -12.60 6.10 -9.61
C LEU A 46 -12.54 7.59 -9.26
N PHE A 47 -11.42 8.24 -9.56
CA PHE A 47 -11.16 9.62 -9.16
C PHE A 47 -11.07 10.58 -10.36
N SER A 48 -11.71 10.22 -11.48
CA SER A 48 -11.79 11.11 -12.64
C SER A 48 -12.56 12.38 -12.30
N ARG A 49 -12.12 13.52 -12.84
CA ARG A 49 -12.84 14.81 -12.75
C ARG A 49 -13.69 15.10 -13.99
N ASP A 50 -13.98 14.06 -14.78
CA ASP A 50 -14.73 14.17 -16.03
C ASP A 50 -16.23 14.45 -15.74
N PRO A 51 -16.92 15.32 -16.50
CA PRO A 51 -18.37 15.49 -16.41
C PRO A 51 -19.16 14.18 -16.54
N ASN A 52 -18.62 13.15 -17.19
CA ASN A 52 -19.25 11.82 -17.32
C ASN A 52 -19.00 10.89 -16.11
N GLN A 53 -18.57 11.43 -14.97
CA GLN A 53 -18.26 10.64 -13.77
C GLN A 53 -19.44 9.79 -13.27
N THR A 54 -20.68 10.27 -13.42
CA THR A 54 -21.88 9.54 -12.99
C THR A 54 -22.03 8.19 -13.71
N GLU A 55 -21.83 8.15 -15.03
CA GLU A 55 -21.92 6.91 -15.80
C GLU A 55 -20.77 5.96 -15.47
N THR A 56 -19.56 6.50 -15.25
CA THR A 56 -18.39 5.70 -14.87
C THR A 56 -18.59 5.06 -13.49
N ASN A 57 -19.17 5.81 -12.53
CA ASN A 57 -19.49 5.29 -11.21
C ASN A 57 -20.53 4.17 -11.28
N LYS A 58 -21.54 4.31 -12.14
CA LYS A 58 -22.53 3.26 -12.37
C LYS A 58 -21.89 1.99 -12.91
N LEU A 59 -21.01 2.09 -13.90
CA LEU A 59 -20.24 0.96 -14.42
C LEU A 59 -19.46 0.24 -13.30
N ILE A 60 -18.80 0.99 -12.43
CA ILE A 60 -18.02 0.42 -11.32
C ILE A 60 -18.95 -0.34 -10.35
N ILE A 61 -20.11 0.22 -10.02
CA ILE A 61 -21.10 -0.42 -9.15
C ILE A 61 -21.64 -1.70 -9.80
N ASP A 62 -21.94 -1.67 -11.10
CA ASP A 62 -22.45 -2.84 -11.83
C ASP A 62 -21.41 -3.97 -11.85
N VAL A 63 -20.14 -3.65 -12.10
CA VAL A 63 -19.02 -4.61 -12.04
C VAL A 63 -18.86 -5.17 -10.62
N TRP A 64 -18.95 -4.31 -9.59
CA TRP A 64 -18.87 -4.73 -8.21
C TRP A 64 -19.99 -5.71 -7.82
N ASN A 65 -21.23 -5.41 -8.24
CA ASN A 65 -22.37 -6.29 -8.01
C ASN A 65 -22.18 -7.66 -8.69
N GLU A 66 -21.60 -7.69 -9.89
CA GLU A 66 -21.32 -8.95 -10.57
C GLU A 66 -20.20 -9.74 -9.88
N LEU A 67 -19.15 -9.07 -9.40
CA LEU A 67 -18.10 -9.70 -8.61
C LEU A 67 -18.65 -10.34 -7.33
N ILE A 68 -19.56 -9.66 -6.62
CA ILE A 68 -20.22 -10.22 -5.43
C ILE A 68 -20.98 -11.50 -5.79
N LYS A 69 -21.78 -11.50 -6.87
CA LYS A 69 -22.49 -12.71 -7.30
C LYS A 69 -21.55 -13.87 -7.60
N LEU A 70 -20.38 -13.59 -8.18
CA LEU A 70 -19.37 -14.62 -8.46
C LEU A 70 -18.75 -15.18 -7.17
N ILE A 71 -18.55 -14.34 -6.16
CA ILE A 71 -18.09 -14.76 -4.82
C ILE A 71 -19.17 -15.60 -4.14
N ASP A 72 -20.42 -15.12 -4.11
CA ASP A 72 -21.55 -15.79 -3.47
C ASP A 72 -21.85 -17.15 -4.13
N SER A 73 -21.66 -17.25 -5.45
CA SER A 73 -21.75 -18.51 -6.19
C SER A 73 -20.48 -19.37 -6.13
N GLN A 74 -19.50 -19.00 -5.29
CA GLN A 74 -18.23 -19.71 -5.07
C GLN A 74 -17.41 -19.96 -6.35
N LYS A 75 -17.57 -19.11 -7.37
CA LYS A 75 -16.80 -19.20 -8.62
C LYS A 75 -15.44 -18.52 -8.54
N ILE A 76 -15.31 -17.54 -7.66
CA ILE A 76 -14.06 -16.83 -7.40
C ILE A 76 -13.84 -16.74 -5.88
N ASP A 77 -12.58 -16.88 -5.45
CA ASP A 77 -12.18 -16.79 -4.04
C ASP A 77 -10.96 -15.86 -3.90
N PRO A 78 -11.03 -14.79 -3.07
CA PRO A 78 -9.90 -13.90 -2.88
C PRO A 78 -8.78 -14.56 -2.06
N ILE A 79 -7.61 -14.70 -2.67
CA ILE A 79 -6.42 -15.27 -2.02
C ILE A 79 -5.66 -14.18 -1.26
N VAL A 80 -5.59 -14.31 0.07
CA VAL A 80 -4.76 -13.49 0.95
C VAL A 80 -3.42 -14.18 1.17
N ASP A 81 -2.33 -13.50 0.85
CA ASP A 81 -0.96 -14.00 1.02
C ASP A 81 -0.48 -13.86 2.47
N SER A 82 -0.53 -12.62 2.99
CA SER A 82 0.00 -12.29 4.30
C SER A 82 -0.73 -11.08 4.90
N GLN A 83 -0.84 -11.09 6.22
CA GLN A 83 -1.43 -10.03 7.02
C GLN A 83 -0.33 -9.43 7.89
N TRP A 84 -0.20 -8.11 7.85
CA TRP A 84 0.84 -7.36 8.55
C TRP A 84 0.20 -6.27 9.37
N TYR A 85 0.77 -5.94 10.52
CA TYR A 85 0.33 -4.78 11.29
C TYR A 85 0.90 -3.49 10.69
N LEU A 86 0.36 -2.34 11.12
CA LEU A 86 0.78 -1.04 10.59
C LEU A 86 2.28 -0.78 10.83
N ASP A 87 2.82 -1.24 11.95
CA ASP A 87 4.24 -1.09 12.30
C ASP A 87 5.16 -1.87 11.36
N GLU A 88 4.65 -2.95 10.77
CA GLU A 88 5.39 -3.85 9.87
C GLU A 88 5.22 -3.46 8.38
N THR A 89 4.67 -2.27 8.09
CA THR A 89 4.43 -1.79 6.71
C THR A 89 5.68 -1.83 5.83
N LYS A 90 6.86 -1.57 6.41
CA LYS A 90 8.14 -1.62 5.70
C LYS A 90 8.43 -3.03 5.15
N GLU A 91 8.17 -4.06 5.95
CA GLU A 91 8.40 -5.46 5.60
C GLU A 91 7.36 -5.94 4.59
N ALA A 92 6.09 -5.55 4.78
CA ALA A 92 5.02 -5.79 3.84
C ALA A 92 5.34 -5.22 2.44
N MET A 93 5.86 -3.99 2.38
CA MET A 93 6.24 -3.33 1.12
C MET A 93 7.46 -3.99 0.47
N MET A 94 8.45 -4.40 1.28
CA MET A 94 9.63 -5.11 0.79
C MET A 94 9.27 -6.47 0.18
N ARG A 95 8.36 -7.24 0.81
CA ARG A 95 7.86 -8.51 0.27
C ARG A 95 7.21 -8.35 -1.11
N LEU A 96 6.46 -7.26 -1.30
CA LEU A 96 5.82 -6.91 -2.57
C LEU A 96 6.84 -6.49 -3.63
N GLN A 97 7.86 -5.71 -3.24
CA GLN A 97 8.96 -5.32 -4.14
C GLN A 97 9.78 -6.53 -4.61
N GLU A 98 10.04 -7.49 -3.70
CA GLU A 98 10.74 -8.74 -4.01
C GLU A 98 9.88 -9.76 -4.76
N ARG A 99 8.59 -9.44 -5.03
CA ARG A 99 7.62 -10.32 -5.70
C ARG A 99 7.47 -11.70 -5.06
N LYS A 100 7.59 -11.78 -3.73
CA LYS A 100 7.47 -13.03 -2.97
C LYS A 100 6.03 -13.36 -2.58
N ASN A 101 5.07 -12.48 -2.85
CA ASN A 101 3.67 -12.65 -2.47
C ASN A 101 2.89 -13.53 -3.47
N ILE A 102 2.05 -14.44 -2.96
CA ILE A 102 1.08 -15.22 -3.75
C ILE A 102 -0.33 -14.78 -3.32
N GLY A 103 -0.86 -13.77 -3.99
CA GLY A 103 -2.13 -13.13 -3.63
C GLY A 103 -1.95 -11.78 -2.96
N LYS A 104 -2.95 -11.37 -2.17
CA LYS A 104 -3.05 -10.02 -1.61
C LYS A 104 -2.30 -9.91 -0.27
N VAL A 105 -1.43 -8.91 -0.18
CA VAL A 105 -0.85 -8.45 1.10
C VAL A 105 -1.82 -7.46 1.74
N VAL A 106 -2.19 -7.69 3.01
CA VAL A 106 -3.18 -6.90 3.75
C VAL A 106 -2.52 -6.25 4.97
N LEU A 107 -2.88 -4.99 5.22
CA LEU A 107 -2.46 -4.25 6.41
C LEU A 107 -3.61 -4.18 7.41
N ILE A 108 -3.33 -4.56 8.66
CA ILE A 108 -4.25 -4.49 9.78
C ILE A 108 -3.99 -3.17 10.52
N PRO A 109 -5.00 -2.31 10.72
CA PRO A 109 -4.82 -1.01 11.39
C PRO A 109 -4.47 -1.08 12.89
N LYS A 110 -4.48 -2.27 13.50
CA LYS A 110 -4.19 -2.46 14.91
C LYS A 110 -2.68 -2.45 15.16
N LEU A 111 -2.28 -2.01 16.36
CA LEU A 111 -0.91 -2.17 16.85
C LEU A 111 -0.77 -3.57 17.46
N LYS A 112 0.45 -4.11 17.43
CA LYS A 112 0.74 -5.42 18.01
C LYS A 112 0.69 -5.31 19.53
N GLU A 113 -0.11 -6.16 20.19
CA GLU A 113 -0.37 -6.07 21.63
C GLU A 113 0.90 -6.21 22.50
N LYS A 114 1.96 -6.81 21.96
CA LYS A 114 3.27 -6.92 22.65
C LYS A 114 3.94 -5.58 22.94
N ASP A 115 3.68 -4.54 22.15
CA ASP A 115 4.26 -3.22 22.36
C ASP A 115 3.37 -2.35 23.28
N ALA A 116 2.15 -2.80 23.58
CA ALA A 116 1.26 -2.13 24.52
C ALA A 116 1.62 -2.42 25.98
N GLU A 117 2.20 -3.59 26.29
CA GLU A 117 2.64 -3.94 27.65
C GLU A 117 3.98 -3.27 28.00
N GLU A 118 4.94 -3.22 27.07
CA GLU A 118 6.25 -2.56 27.29
C GLU A 118 6.17 -1.03 27.40
N ALA A 119 5.11 -0.42 26.85
CA ALA A 119 4.83 1.01 26.97
C ALA A 119 4.26 1.40 28.32
N VAL A 120 3.60 0.48 29.04
CA VAL A 120 2.97 0.76 30.35
C VAL A 120 3.98 0.53 31.49
N GLU A 121 4.90 -0.43 31.34
CA GLU A 121 5.93 -0.72 32.36
C GLU A 121 7.00 0.41 32.47
N ASN A 122 7.24 1.18 31.41
CA ASN A 122 8.19 2.31 31.47
C ASN A 122 7.64 3.58 32.15
N THR A 123 6.37 3.59 32.58
CA THR A 123 5.73 4.73 33.26
C THR A 123 5.60 4.61 34.78
N GLU A 124 5.94 3.47 35.39
CA GLU A 124 5.66 3.19 36.82
C GLU A 124 6.89 2.96 37.72
N LYS A 125 8.05 3.59 37.47
CA LYS A 125 9.08 3.70 38.52
C LYS A 125 9.00 5.06 39.26
N PRO A 126 8.66 5.06 40.57
CA PRO A 126 8.39 6.27 41.34
C PRO A 126 9.69 6.96 41.77
N THR A 127 9.73 8.28 41.64
CA THR A 127 10.68 9.15 42.36
C THR A 127 9.95 9.90 43.47
N THR A 128 10.00 9.33 44.67
CA THR A 128 9.91 9.98 45.98
C THR A 128 10.99 9.28 46.81
N ASP A 129 11.99 9.98 47.36
CA ASP A 129 11.81 10.71 48.61
C ASP A 129 12.61 12.03 48.73
N GLU A 130 12.13 12.79 49.71
CA GLU A 130 12.22 14.21 49.99
C GLU A 130 13.54 14.70 50.63
N THR A 131 13.89 15.94 50.27
CA THR A 131 14.24 17.11 51.13
C THR A 131 14.88 16.89 52.50
N SER A 132 16.04 17.53 52.72
CA SER A 132 16.40 18.16 54.00
C SER A 132 17.32 19.37 53.80
N THR A 133 17.05 20.39 54.60
CA THR A 133 17.45 21.80 54.53
C THR A 133 18.82 22.10 55.15
N ASN A 134 19.49 23.19 54.73
CA ASN A 134 19.72 24.42 55.53
C ASN A 134 20.93 25.30 55.08
N SER A 135 20.63 26.60 54.97
CA SER A 135 21.37 27.79 55.46
C SER A 135 22.82 28.12 55.04
N THR A 136 22.93 29.28 54.36
CA THR A 136 23.66 30.51 54.79
C THR A 136 25.20 30.65 54.63
N SER A 137 25.55 31.69 53.87
CA SER A 137 26.72 32.62 53.93
C SER A 137 28.15 32.11 53.78
N LYS A 138 28.86 32.62 52.77
CA LYS A 138 29.64 33.88 52.83
C LYS A 138 30.10 34.29 51.43
#